data_AF-A0A9D7EL61-F1
#
_entry.id   AF-A0A9D7EL61-F1
#
_cell.length_a   1.000
_cell.length_b   1.000
_cell.length_c   1.000
_cell.angle_alpha   90.00
_cell.angle_beta   90.00
_cell.angle_gamma   90.00
#
_symmetry.space_group_name_H-M   'P 1'
#
loop_
_entity.id
_entity.type
_entity.pdbx_description
1 polymer ?
#
loop_
_entity_poly.entity_id
_entity_poly.type
_entity_poly.pdbx_seq_one_letter_code
_entity_poly.pdbx_strand_id
1 'polypeptide(L)'
;MFYMGAFFSESLILAETGNAAGAIQIAGTGQPSQLPFFVASCDYTLIGEELFAASAYLAREPKLLGSLKGQDFAKGLFLVAIILGIIFELLTVPFIKILQVS
;
A
#
# COMPACT_ATOMS: atom_id res chain seq x y z
N MET A 1 21.50 -5.71 7.63
CA MET A 1 21.68 -4.50 6.82
C MET A 1 20.34 -3.79 6.67
N PHE A 2 20.35 -2.46 6.60
CA PHE A 2 19.14 -1.66 6.40
C PHE A 2 19.22 -0.92 5.07
N TYR A 3 18.21 -1.05 4.21
CA TYR A 3 18.12 -0.34 2.93
C TYR A 3 16.84 0.50 2.88
N MET A 4 16.93 1.80 3.12
CA MET A 4 15.78 2.70 3.11
C MET A 4 15.95 3.75 2.02
N GLY A 5 15.05 3.79 1.02
CA GLY A 5 15.04 4.84 0.00
C GLY A 5 14.90 4.37 -1.45
N ALA A 6 15.50 5.13 -2.36
CA ALA A 6 15.43 4.93 -3.81
C ALA A 6 16.79 4.52 -4.40
N PHE A 7 16.97 3.22 -4.64
CA PHE A 7 18.20 2.62 -5.17
C PHE A 7 18.02 2.01 -6.56
N PHE A 8 16.78 1.97 -7.09
CA PHE A 8 16.44 1.49 -8.43
C PHE A 8 17.05 0.11 -8.70
N SER A 9 17.66 -0.12 -9.87
CA SER A 9 18.23 -1.43 -10.23
C SER A 9 19.46 -1.82 -9.41
N GLU A 10 20.13 -0.87 -8.75
CA GLU A 10 21.30 -1.13 -7.90
C GLU A 10 20.90 -1.77 -6.55
N SER A 11 19.62 -1.68 -6.18
CA SER A 11 19.04 -2.35 -5.00
C SER A 11 19.36 -3.84 -4.97
N LEU A 12 19.33 -4.51 -6.13
CA LEU A 12 19.51 -5.95 -6.24
C LEU A 12 20.96 -6.37 -5.94
N ILE A 13 21.94 -5.62 -6.46
CA ILE A 13 23.38 -5.88 -6.22
C ILE A 13 23.74 -5.62 -4.75
N LEU A 14 23.21 -4.53 -4.19
CA LEU A 14 23.40 -4.19 -2.78
C LEU A 14 22.79 -5.25 -1.86
N ALA A 15 21.59 -5.73 -2.20
CA ALA A 15 20.91 -6.78 -1.45
C ALA A 15 21.62 -8.13 -1.60
N GLU A 16 22.04 -8.52 -2.79
CA GLU A 16 22.79 -9.77 -3.01
C GLU A 16 24.08 -9.82 -2.19
N THR A 17 24.80 -8.70 -2.10
CA THR A 17 26.03 -8.61 -1.28
C THR A 17 25.74 -8.85 0.20
N GLY A 18 24.63 -8.31 0.73
CA GLY A 18 24.24 -8.53 2.12
C GLY A 18 23.76 -9.96 2.40
N ASN A 19 23.07 -10.57 1.44
CA ASN A 19 22.70 -11.99 1.49
C ASN A 19 23.94 -12.90 1.43
N ALA A 20 24.91 -12.60 0.57
CA ALA A 20 26.19 -13.32 0.48
C ALA A 20 27.02 -13.23 1.78
N ALA A 21 26.86 -12.13 2.53
CA ALA A 21 27.45 -11.96 3.86
C ALA A 21 26.67 -12.70 4.97
N GLY A 22 25.54 -13.34 4.67
CA GLY A 22 24.68 -14.02 5.64
C GLY A 22 24.00 -13.07 6.63
N ALA A 23 23.85 -11.79 6.30
CA ALA A 23 23.26 -10.80 7.17
C ALA A 23 21.74 -10.71 6.96
N ILE A 24 20.96 -10.55 8.04
CA ILE A 24 19.53 -10.24 7.95
C ILE A 24 19.35 -8.90 7.24
N GLN A 25 18.45 -8.84 6.24
CA GLN A 25 18.22 -7.64 5.43
C GLN A 25 16.82 -7.06 5.64
N ILE A 26 16.79 -5.79 6.04
CA ILE A 26 15.56 -5.02 6.23
C ILE A 26 15.58 -3.88 5.21
N ALA A 27 14.72 -3.95 4.22
CA ALA A 27 14.57 -2.95 3.18
C ALA A 27 13.27 -2.16 3.34
N GLY A 28 13.21 -0.97 2.75
CA GLY A 28 12.01 -0.17 2.72
C GLY A 28 12.03 0.85 1.60
N THR A 29 10.94 0.95 0.86
CA THR A 29 10.84 1.92 -0.23
C THR A 29 9.42 2.38 -0.54
N GLY A 30 9.29 3.65 -0.92
CA GLY A 30 8.08 4.22 -1.53
C GLY A 30 8.03 4.14 -3.06
N GLN A 31 9.06 3.63 -3.72
CA GLN A 31 9.12 3.54 -5.19
C GLN A 31 8.61 2.17 -5.67
N PRO A 32 7.49 2.09 -6.42
CA PRO A 32 6.91 0.82 -6.85
C PRO A 32 7.82 0.03 -7.80
N SER A 33 8.63 0.71 -8.62
CA SER A 33 9.46 0.07 -9.64
C SER A 33 10.60 -0.78 -9.08
N GLN A 34 11.10 -0.48 -7.88
CA GLN A 34 12.17 -1.26 -7.23
C GLN A 34 11.65 -2.21 -6.15
N LEU A 35 10.37 -2.08 -5.77
CA LEU A 35 9.77 -2.92 -4.74
C LEU A 35 9.97 -4.43 -5.00
N PRO A 36 9.82 -4.95 -6.25
CA PRO A 36 10.05 -6.36 -6.53
C PRO A 36 11.48 -6.82 -6.24
N PHE A 37 12.46 -5.94 -6.43
CA PHE A 37 13.87 -6.27 -6.19
C PHE A 37 14.14 -6.50 -4.71
N PHE A 38 13.63 -5.62 -3.84
CA PHE A 38 13.78 -5.81 -2.39
C PHE A 38 12.94 -6.98 -1.87
N VAL A 39 11.71 -7.16 -2.37
CA VAL A 39 10.87 -8.30 -1.97
C VAL A 39 11.53 -9.65 -2.33
N ALA A 40 12.23 -9.72 -3.45
CA ALA A 40 12.88 -10.97 -3.89
C ALA A 40 14.24 -11.24 -3.22
N SER A 41 14.93 -10.21 -2.72
CA SER A 41 16.31 -10.33 -2.24
C SER A 41 16.51 -10.09 -0.74
N CYS A 42 15.56 -9.45 -0.06
CA CYS A 42 15.63 -9.13 1.37
C CYS A 42 14.62 -9.93 2.19
N ASP A 43 14.96 -10.23 3.46
CA ASP A 43 14.07 -10.97 4.38
C ASP A 43 12.81 -10.18 4.75
N TYR A 44 12.95 -8.87 4.96
CA TYR A 44 11.87 -7.98 5.36
C TYR A 44 11.86 -6.74 4.47
N THR A 45 10.73 -6.47 3.80
CA THR A 45 10.58 -5.31 2.92
C THR A 45 9.37 -4.48 3.33
N LEU A 46 9.62 -3.25 3.77
CA LEU A 46 8.58 -2.25 4.03
C LEU A 46 8.09 -1.64 2.71
N ILE A 47 6.80 -1.78 2.46
CA ILE A 47 6.16 -1.25 1.26
C ILE A 47 5.61 0.13 1.56
N GLY A 48 6.07 1.18 0.89
CA GLY A 48 5.49 2.53 0.85
C GLY A 48 4.78 2.96 2.13
N GLU A 49 3.48 2.68 2.22
CA GLU A 49 2.61 2.95 3.38
C GLU A 49 3.24 2.52 4.73
N GLU A 50 3.91 1.37 4.79
CA GLU A 50 4.61 0.86 5.98
C GLU A 50 5.90 1.65 6.29
N LEU A 51 6.63 2.06 5.24
CA LEU A 51 7.81 2.92 5.40
C LEU A 51 7.39 4.31 5.91
N PHE A 52 6.30 4.87 5.39
CA PHE A 52 5.74 6.13 5.83
C PHE A 52 5.20 6.05 7.27
N ALA A 53 4.52 4.96 7.62
CA ALA A 53 4.06 4.72 8.98
C ALA A 53 5.25 4.59 9.95
N ALA A 54 6.28 3.81 9.61
CA ALA A 54 7.47 3.63 10.43
C ALA A 54 8.23 4.94 10.63
N SER A 55 8.45 5.72 9.56
CA SER A 55 9.12 7.03 9.63
C SER A 55 8.32 8.05 10.44
N ALA A 56 6.99 8.10 10.30
CA ALA A 56 6.14 8.98 11.09
C ALA A 56 6.12 8.59 12.58
N TYR A 57 6.17 7.29 12.89
CA TYR A 57 6.25 6.78 14.25
C TYR A 57 7.61 7.11 14.90
N LEU A 58 8.70 6.96 14.13
CA LEU A 58 10.05 7.26 14.60
C LEU A 58 10.26 8.76 14.81
N ALA A 59 9.76 9.59 13.88
CA ALA A 59 9.80 11.06 13.97
C ALA A 59 8.80 11.64 14.97
N ARG A 60 7.88 10.80 15.49
CA ARG A 60 6.78 11.20 16.39
C ARG A 60 5.98 12.40 15.84
N GLU A 61 5.80 12.46 14.53
CA GLU A 61 5.09 13.57 13.89
C GLU A 61 3.59 13.27 13.76
N PRO A 62 2.73 13.89 14.59
CA PRO A 62 1.30 13.60 14.60
C PRO A 62 0.60 14.02 13.30
N LYS A 63 1.17 14.96 12.54
CA LYS A 63 0.62 15.43 11.26
C LYS A 63 0.68 14.35 10.18
N LEU A 64 1.82 13.67 10.05
CA LEU A 64 2.01 12.59 9.06
C LEU A 64 1.13 11.37 9.41
N LEU A 65 1.08 11.00 10.68
CA LEU A 65 0.18 9.94 11.17
C LEU A 65 -1.30 10.28 10.94
N GLY A 66 -1.69 11.54 11.17
CA GLY A 66 -3.05 12.03 10.92
C GLY A 66 -3.41 12.00 9.43
N SER A 67 -2.48 12.39 8.56
CA SER A 67 -2.65 12.33 7.10
C SER A 67 -2.89 10.90 6.62
N LEU A 68 -2.09 9.95 7.12
CA LEU A 68 -2.21 8.53 6.75
C LEU A 68 -3.59 7.98 7.15
N LYS A 69 -4.01 8.25 8.39
CA LYS A 69 -5.33 7.81 8.89
C LYS A 69 -6.49 8.47 8.16
N GLY A 70 -6.33 9.73 7.75
CA GLY A 70 -7.32 10.45 6.94
C GLY A 70 -7.49 9.83 5.54
N GLN A 71 -6.38 9.44 4.92
CA GLN A 71 -6.40 8.76 3.62
C GLN A 71 -7.13 7.42 3.68
N ASP A 72 -6.89 6.62 4.72
CA ASP A 72 -7.57 5.33 4.90
C ASP A 72 -9.08 5.50 5.16
N PHE A 73 -9.46 6.50 5.95
CA PHE A 73 -10.87 6.80 6.19
C PHE A 73 -11.59 7.21 4.90
N ALA A 74 -10.96 8.06 4.08
CA ALA A 74 -11.51 8.48 2.79
C ALA A 74 -11.66 7.29 1.82
N LYS A 75 -10.63 6.43 1.70
CA LYS A 75 -10.72 5.18 0.92
C LYS A 75 -11.92 4.34 1.36
N GLY A 76 -12.10 4.14 2.68
CA GLY A 76 -13.22 3.39 3.23
C GLY A 76 -14.58 4.01 2.91
N LEU A 77 -14.72 5.34 3.04
CA LEU A 77 -15.95 6.05 2.72
C LEU A 77 -16.34 5.88 1.25
N PHE A 78 -15.38 6.02 0.33
CA PHE A 78 -15.63 5.82 -1.11
C PHE A 78 -16.00 4.37 -1.42
N LEU A 79 -15.35 3.39 -0.78
CA LEU A 79 -15.68 1.98 -0.94
C LEU A 79 -17.15 1.71 -0.56
N VAL A 80 -17.60 2.25 0.59
CA VAL A 80 -18.99 2.12 1.03
C VAL A 80 -19.95 2.78 0.06
N ALA A 81 -19.65 3.99 -0.41
CA ALA A 81 -20.48 4.70 -1.38
C ALA A 81 -20.65 3.93 -2.69
N ILE A 82 -19.57 3.31 -3.19
CA ILE A 82 -19.59 2.47 -4.39
C ILE A 82 -20.48 1.23 -4.17
N ILE A 83 -20.31 0.53 -3.04
CA ILE A 83 -21.12 -0.65 -2.71
C ILE A 83 -22.60 -0.28 -2.63
N LEU A 84 -22.95 0.82 -1.97
CA LEU A 84 -24.33 1.31 -1.89
C LEU A 84 -24.88 1.65 -3.28
N GLY A 85 -24.09 2.30 -4.14
CA GLY A 85 -24.47 2.59 -5.52
C GLY A 85 -24.81 1.33 -6.31
N ILE A 86 -23.96 0.29 -6.22
CA ILE A 86 -24.19 -1.00 -6.87
C ILE A 86 -25.48 -1.66 -6.37
N ILE A 87 -25.73 -1.65 -5.06
CA ILE A 87 -26.95 -2.20 -4.47
C ILE A 87 -28.19 -1.43 -4.96
N PHE A 88 -28.11 -0.11 -5.03
CA PHE A 88 -29.21 0.74 -5.45
C PHE A 88 -29.57 0.50 -6.93
N GLU A 89 -28.56 0.37 -7.79
CA GLU A 89 -28.75 0.01 -9.20
C GLU A 89 -29.36 -1.39 -9.34
N LEU A 90 -28.84 -2.36 -8.58
CA LEU A 90 -29.31 -3.75 -8.61
C LEU A 90 -30.77 -3.91 -8.16
N LEU A 91 -31.26 -3.07 -7.24
CA LEU A 91 -32.67 -3.07 -6.80
C LEU A 91 -33.58 -2.25 -7.74
N THR A 92 -33.04 -1.27 -8.45
CA THR A 92 -33.80 -0.42 -9.38
C THR A 92 -34.11 -1.14 -10.71
N VAL A 93 -33.16 -1.91 -11.25
CA VAL A 93 -33.37 -2.65 -12.51
C VAL A 93 -34.50 -3.71 -12.48
N PRO A 94 -34.75 -4.48 -11.41
CA PRO A 94 -35.91 -5.38 -11.34
C PRO A 94 -37.22 -4.63 -11.16
N PHE A 95 -37.23 -3.49 -10.46
CA PHE A 95 -38.43 -2.68 -10.24
C PHE A 95 -38.97 -2.07 -11.55
N ILE A 96 -38.08 -1.53 -12.40
CA ILE A 96 -38.46 -0.97 -13.71
C ILE A 96 -38.99 -2.05 -14.66
N LYS A 97 -38.39 -3.25 -14.66
CA LYS A 97 -38.86 -4.37 -15.49
C LYS A 97 -40.26 -4.86 -15.10
N ILE A 98 -40.60 -4.85 -13.81
CA ILE A 98 -41.93 -5.22 -13.32
C ILE A 98 -42.99 -4.18 -13.73
N LEU A 99 -42.65 -2.89 -13.74
CA LEU A 99 -43.58 -1.82 -14.09
C LEU A 99 -43.90 -1.72 -15.60
N GLN A 100 -43.02 -2.22 -16.48
CA GLN A 100 -43.28 -2.25 -17.94
C GLN A 100 -44.04 -3.49 -18.42
N VAL A 101 -44.26 -4.49 -17.54
CA VAL A 101 -44.90 -5.78 -17.88
C VAL A 101 -46.35 -5.87 -17.35
N SER A 102 -46.83 -4.88 -16.57
CA SER A 102 -48.26 -4.68 -16.25
C SER A 102 -48.86 -3.56 -17.08
#